data_AF-A0A8T7EYJ7-F1
#
_entry.id   AF-A0A8T7EYJ7-F1
#
_cell.length_a   1.000
_cell.length_b   1.000
_cell.length_c   1.000
_cell.angle_alpha   90.00
_cell.angle_beta   90.00
_cell.angle_gamma   90.00
#
_symmetry.space_group_name_H-M   'P 1'
#
loop_
_entity.id
_entity.type
_entity.pdbx_description
1 polymer ?
#
loop_
_entity_poly.entity_id
_entity_poly.type
_entity_poly.pdbx_seq_one_letter_code
_entity_poly.pdbx_strand_id
1 'polypeptide(L)'
;MSRFREAFRRKPNRFLLHLGEQAAIVVQGTEALVGYMMKPSKKNAARVRALEKNADEIRRILIDDLNRSFVTPIDREDLFTLSRAVDDVLDYAYSTTHEMDILGVVPNDHLRAMASLLHQSAEEPHLAIERLEKHPKIASDHALRVKSIGNQMDRMYTEALAHLFDEPKDLKHVITMFKLREIYRHMFHAVGSTEQAADIVSDIVIKFY
;
A
#
# COMPACT_ATOMS: atom_id res chain seq x y z
N MET A 1 -4.35 -43.19 -18.79
CA MET A 1 -3.24 -42.46 -18.15
C MET A 1 -3.48 -40.94 -18.00
N SER A 2 -4.54 -40.32 -18.53
CA SER A 2 -4.74 -38.85 -18.50
C SER A 2 -5.56 -38.31 -17.30
N ARG A 3 -6.57 -39.04 -16.82
CA ARG A 3 -7.50 -38.53 -15.78
C ARG A 3 -6.94 -38.45 -14.35
N PHE A 4 -5.84 -39.13 -14.04
CA PHE A 4 -5.22 -39.10 -12.70
C PHE A 4 -4.34 -37.87 -12.44
N ARG A 5 -3.83 -37.20 -13.49
CA ARG A 5 -3.02 -35.97 -13.35
C ARG A 5 -3.86 -34.73 -13.06
N GLU A 6 -5.15 -34.76 -13.39
CA GLU A 6 -6.06 -33.62 -13.17
C GLU A 6 -6.57 -33.58 -11.72
N ALA A 7 -6.71 -34.74 -11.08
CA ALA A 7 -7.13 -34.88 -9.68
C ALA A 7 -6.09 -34.37 -8.65
N PHE A 8 -4.83 -34.18 -9.07
CA PHE A 8 -3.72 -33.68 -8.24
C PHE A 8 -3.29 -32.25 -8.56
N ARG A 9 -4.04 -31.51 -9.40
CA ARG A 9 -3.82 -30.07 -9.51
C ARG A 9 -4.21 -29.44 -8.18
N ARG A 10 -3.21 -28.93 -7.44
CA ARG A 10 -3.46 -28.06 -6.28
C ARG A 10 -4.40 -26.95 -6.74
N LYS A 11 -5.58 -26.88 -6.13
CA LYS A 11 -6.49 -25.74 -6.35
C LYS A 11 -5.72 -24.47 -5.98
N PRO A 12 -5.86 -23.39 -6.76
CA PRO A 12 -5.17 -22.14 -6.44
C PRO A 12 -5.55 -21.71 -5.02
N ASN A 13 -4.54 -21.26 -4.29
CA ASN A 13 -4.71 -20.84 -2.91
C ASN A 13 -5.64 -19.61 -2.86
N ARG A 14 -6.91 -19.82 -2.50
CA ARG A 14 -7.93 -18.77 -2.46
C ARG A 14 -7.55 -17.58 -1.57
N PHE A 15 -6.78 -17.80 -0.51
CA PHE A 15 -6.31 -16.72 0.36
C PHE A 15 -5.33 -15.81 -0.38
N LEU A 16 -4.39 -16.39 -1.13
CA LEU A 16 -3.46 -15.64 -1.98
C LEU A 16 -4.17 -14.98 -3.17
N LEU A 17 -5.25 -15.58 -3.69
CA LEU A 17 -6.09 -14.95 -4.71
C LEU A 17 -6.76 -13.68 -4.17
N HIS A 18 -7.41 -13.74 -3.00
CA HIS A 18 -8.03 -12.56 -2.38
C HIS A 18 -7.00 -11.51 -1.97
N LEU A 19 -5.85 -11.92 -1.43
CA LEU A 19 -4.74 -10.99 -1.15
C LEU A 19 -4.21 -10.32 -2.42
N GLY A 20 -4.05 -11.08 -3.51
CA GLY A 20 -3.62 -10.55 -4.80
C GLY A 20 -4.62 -9.56 -5.38
N GLU A 21 -5.91 -9.86 -5.29
CA GLU A 21 -7.01 -8.97 -5.69
C GLU A 21 -7.04 -7.69 -4.84
N GLN A 22 -6.94 -7.82 -3.52
CA GLN A 22 -6.85 -6.68 -2.60
C GLN A 22 -5.65 -5.79 -2.98
N ALA A 23 -4.46 -6.37 -3.11
CA ALA A 23 -3.25 -5.64 -3.48
C ALA A 23 -3.34 -4.97 -4.85
N ALA A 24 -4.00 -5.60 -5.83
CA ALA A 24 -4.24 -5.00 -7.13
C ALA A 24 -5.15 -3.75 -7.05
N ILE A 25 -6.14 -3.76 -6.15
CA ILE A 25 -6.98 -2.58 -5.90
C ILE A 25 -6.17 -1.48 -5.19
N VAL A 26 -5.25 -1.83 -4.29
CA VAL A 26 -4.33 -0.88 -3.66
C VAL A 26 -3.42 -0.19 -4.68
N VAL A 27 -2.90 -0.93 -5.67
CA VAL A 27 -2.13 -0.34 -6.78
C VAL A 27 -2.99 0.68 -7.56
N GLN A 28 -4.23 0.31 -7.91
CA GLN A 28 -5.15 1.25 -8.57
C GLN A 28 -5.50 2.46 -7.69
N GLY A 29 -5.60 2.25 -6.38
CA GLY A 29 -5.91 3.30 -5.40
C GLY A 29 -4.78 4.31 -5.25
N THR A 30 -3.54 3.84 -5.19
CA THR A 30 -2.35 4.70 -5.17
C THR A 30 -2.13 5.41 -6.51
N GLU A 31 -2.45 4.77 -7.64
CA GLU A 31 -2.49 5.45 -8.95
C GLU A 31 -3.56 6.57 -8.97
N ALA A 32 -4.74 6.31 -8.41
CA ALA A 32 -5.79 7.31 -8.30
C ALA A 32 -5.38 8.48 -7.38
N LEU A 33 -4.59 8.22 -6.32
CA LEU A 33 -3.99 9.25 -5.48
C LEU A 33 -3.01 10.10 -6.27
N VAL A 34 -2.14 9.51 -7.10
CA VAL A 34 -1.28 10.27 -8.03
C VAL A 34 -2.13 11.16 -8.93
N GLY A 35 -3.23 10.64 -9.49
CA GLY A 35 -4.19 11.43 -10.26
C GLY A 35 -4.82 12.59 -9.48
N TYR A 36 -5.12 12.39 -8.19
CA TYR A 36 -5.58 13.45 -7.29
C TYR A 36 -4.49 14.52 -7.06
N MET A 37 -3.24 14.13 -6.83
CA MET A 37 -2.12 15.05 -6.62
C MET A 37 -1.80 15.90 -7.86
N MET A 38 -2.08 15.39 -9.06
CA MET A 38 -1.95 16.15 -10.30
C MET A 38 -3.12 17.09 -10.55
N LYS A 39 -4.34 16.67 -10.20
CA LYS A 39 -5.56 17.46 -10.38
C LYS A 39 -6.54 17.26 -9.22
N PRO A 40 -6.41 18.04 -8.13
CA PRO A 40 -7.31 17.94 -6.99
C PRO A 40 -8.74 18.23 -7.39
N SER A 41 -9.64 17.31 -7.10
CA SER A 41 -11.08 17.50 -7.33
C SER A 41 -11.89 16.53 -6.50
N LYS A 42 -13.15 16.88 -6.21
CA LYS A 42 -14.10 15.97 -5.54
C LYS A 42 -14.26 14.65 -6.29
N LYS A 43 -14.18 14.68 -7.63
CA LYS A 43 -14.23 13.49 -8.48
C LYS A 43 -13.03 12.56 -8.23
N ASN A 44 -11.81 13.11 -8.21
CA ASN A 44 -10.61 12.32 -8.00
C ASN A 44 -10.52 11.78 -6.57
N ALA A 45 -10.88 12.58 -5.55
CA ALA A 45 -10.98 12.10 -4.17
C ALA A 45 -12.03 10.98 -4.02
N ALA A 46 -13.19 11.11 -4.66
CA ALA A 46 -14.22 10.07 -4.66
C ALA A 46 -13.74 8.78 -5.33
N ARG A 47 -12.85 8.86 -6.33
CA ARG A 47 -12.25 7.68 -6.96
C ARG A 47 -11.34 6.92 -5.99
N VAL A 48 -10.48 7.62 -5.25
CA VAL A 48 -9.64 7.00 -4.20
C VAL A 48 -10.52 6.32 -3.15
N ARG A 49 -11.53 7.02 -2.65
CA ARG A 49 -12.50 6.46 -1.68
C ARG A 49 -13.25 5.23 -2.20
N ALA A 50 -13.64 5.22 -3.47
CA ALA A 50 -14.33 4.07 -4.05
C ALA A 50 -13.41 2.83 -4.11
N LEU A 51 -12.13 3.04 -4.39
CA LEU A 51 -11.15 1.95 -4.42
C LEU A 51 -10.85 1.42 -3.01
N GLU A 52 -10.73 2.31 -2.02
CA GLU A 52 -10.60 1.94 -0.60
C GLU A 52 -11.74 1.01 -0.17
N LYS A 53 -13.00 1.43 -0.35
CA LYS A 53 -14.16 0.58 -0.04
C LYS A 53 -14.15 -0.77 -0.74
N ASN A 54 -13.73 -0.81 -2.00
CA ASN A 54 -13.66 -2.07 -2.74
C ASN A 54 -12.59 -3.00 -2.18
N ALA A 55 -11.40 -2.49 -1.83
CA ALA A 55 -10.35 -3.30 -1.20
C ALA A 55 -10.80 -3.81 0.17
N ASP A 56 -11.49 -2.96 0.93
CA ASP A 56 -12.02 -3.25 2.25
C ASP A 56 -13.09 -4.37 2.22
N GLU A 57 -13.92 -4.40 1.17
CA GLU A 57 -14.85 -5.51 0.89
C GLU A 57 -14.11 -6.84 0.63
N ILE A 58 -13.07 -6.84 -0.21
CA ILE A 58 -12.24 -8.03 -0.47
C ILE A 58 -11.56 -8.52 0.80
N ARG A 59 -11.03 -7.60 1.61
CA ARG A 59 -10.43 -7.92 2.90
C ARG A 59 -11.43 -8.57 3.86
N ARG A 60 -12.67 -8.08 3.94
CA ARG A 60 -13.72 -8.71 4.76
C ARG A 60 -14.02 -10.13 4.31
N ILE A 61 -14.07 -10.39 3.00
CA ILE A 61 -14.24 -11.73 2.45
C ILE A 61 -13.07 -12.64 2.87
N LEU A 62 -11.83 -12.16 2.72
CA LEU A 62 -10.64 -12.90 3.14
C LEU A 62 -10.69 -13.25 4.64
N ILE A 63 -11.04 -12.29 5.50
CA ILE A 63 -11.12 -12.51 6.96
C ILE A 63 -12.21 -13.54 7.30
N ASP A 64 -13.39 -13.47 6.68
CA ASP A 64 -14.45 -14.48 6.87
C ASP A 64 -13.97 -15.88 6.45
N ASP A 65 -13.28 -15.97 5.31
CA ASP A 65 -12.71 -17.23 4.80
C ASP A 65 -11.63 -17.79 5.73
N LEU A 66 -10.76 -16.94 6.29
CA LEU A 66 -9.75 -17.34 7.28
C LEU A 66 -10.40 -17.87 8.56
N ASN A 67 -11.45 -17.21 9.04
CA ASN A 67 -12.19 -17.60 10.26
C ASN A 67 -12.91 -18.95 10.09
N ARG A 68 -13.42 -19.24 8.89
CA ARG A 68 -14.13 -20.49 8.58
C ARG A 68 -13.22 -21.67 8.24
N SER A 69 -11.93 -21.43 8.01
CA SER A 69 -11.01 -22.44 7.53
C SER A 69 -10.20 -23.07 8.66
N PHE A 70 -10.38 -24.36 8.92
CA PHE A 70 -9.64 -25.07 9.97
C PHE A 70 -8.15 -25.27 9.65
N VAL A 71 -7.79 -25.40 8.38
CA VAL A 71 -6.41 -25.55 7.89
C VAL A 71 -6.15 -24.51 6.81
N THR A 72 -5.03 -23.79 6.92
CA THR A 72 -4.53 -22.86 5.91
C THR A 72 -3.13 -23.31 5.45
N PRO A 73 -2.76 -23.10 4.16
CA PRO A 73 -1.45 -23.51 3.63
C PRO A 73 -0.28 -22.59 4.06
N ILE A 74 -0.60 -21.37 4.50
CA ILE A 74 0.30 -20.40 5.16
C ILE A 74 -0.36 -20.09 6.51
N ASP A 75 0.43 -19.73 7.51
CA ASP A 75 -0.10 -19.36 8.83
C ASP A 75 -1.18 -18.29 8.71
N ARG A 76 -2.31 -18.52 9.40
CA ARG A 76 -3.46 -17.61 9.37
C ARG A 76 -3.09 -16.20 9.83
N GLU A 77 -2.23 -16.12 10.84
CA GLU A 77 -1.73 -14.85 11.38
C GLU A 77 -0.91 -14.09 10.34
N ASP A 78 -0.05 -14.77 9.58
CA ASP A 78 0.73 -14.15 8.50
C ASP A 78 -0.18 -13.63 7.37
N LEU A 79 -1.18 -14.42 6.94
CA LEU A 79 -2.17 -14.00 5.93
C LEU A 79 -2.99 -12.79 6.40
N PHE A 80 -3.43 -12.80 7.66
CA PHE A 80 -4.19 -11.71 8.25
C PHE A 80 -3.35 -10.43 8.37
N THR A 81 -2.13 -10.55 8.86
CA THR A 81 -1.22 -9.41 9.07
C THR A 81 -0.80 -8.82 7.72
N LEU A 82 -0.53 -9.66 6.71
CA LEU A 82 -0.25 -9.19 5.36
C LEU A 82 -1.44 -8.44 4.76
N SER A 83 -2.65 -8.99 4.89
CA SER A 83 -3.87 -8.32 4.41
C SER A 83 -4.06 -6.96 5.05
N ARG A 84 -3.82 -6.85 6.36
CA ARG A 84 -3.90 -5.57 7.09
C ARG A 84 -2.85 -4.57 6.61
N ALA A 85 -1.59 -4.99 6.47
CA ALA A 85 -0.53 -4.09 6.01
C ALA A 85 -0.80 -3.56 4.59
N VAL A 86 -1.34 -4.40 3.70
CA VAL A 86 -1.79 -4.00 2.36
C VAL A 86 -2.96 -3.01 2.42
N ASP A 87 -3.93 -3.23 3.30
CA ASP A 87 -5.09 -2.35 3.54
C ASP A 87 -4.66 -0.94 4.00
N ASP A 88 -3.76 -0.89 4.99
CA ASP A 88 -3.29 0.34 5.61
C ASP A 88 -2.70 1.32 4.57
N VAL A 89 -2.10 0.83 3.48
CA VAL A 89 -1.57 1.64 2.36
C VAL A 89 -2.69 2.47 1.71
N LEU A 90 -3.82 1.83 1.40
CA LEU A 90 -4.93 2.47 0.71
C LEU A 90 -5.77 3.32 1.65
N ASP A 91 -5.88 2.91 2.91
CA ASP A 91 -6.44 3.73 3.98
C ASP A 91 -5.70 5.05 4.09
N TYR A 92 -4.36 5.01 4.19
CA TYR A 92 -3.52 6.21 4.20
C TYR A 92 -3.71 7.07 2.94
N ALA A 93 -3.82 6.44 1.76
CA ALA A 93 -4.07 7.17 0.51
C ALA A 93 -5.42 7.91 0.54
N TYR A 94 -6.49 7.26 1.04
CA TYR A 94 -7.80 7.87 1.19
C TYR A 94 -7.79 8.99 2.23
N SER A 95 -7.29 8.73 3.44
CA SER A 95 -7.24 9.73 4.52
C SER A 95 -6.37 10.93 4.14
N THR A 96 -5.28 10.74 3.38
CA THR A 96 -4.51 11.85 2.81
C THR A 96 -5.39 12.79 1.98
N THR A 97 -6.21 12.26 1.05
CA THR A 97 -7.10 13.12 0.24
C THR A 97 -8.13 13.85 1.09
N HIS A 98 -8.58 13.22 2.19
CA HIS A 98 -9.55 13.80 3.11
C HIS A 98 -8.93 14.90 3.98
N GLU A 99 -7.75 14.65 4.54
CA GLU A 99 -7.02 15.62 5.36
C GLU A 99 -6.60 16.84 4.55
N MET A 100 -6.18 16.66 3.30
CA MET A 100 -5.88 17.78 2.41
C MET A 100 -7.10 18.68 2.17
N ASP A 101 -8.30 18.10 2.00
CA ASP A 101 -9.55 18.85 1.86
C ASP A 101 -9.90 19.60 3.16
N ILE A 102 -9.83 18.93 4.32
CA ILE A 102 -10.11 19.53 5.64
C ILE A 102 -9.15 20.68 5.95
N LEU A 103 -7.86 20.48 5.70
CA LEU A 103 -6.82 21.47 6.02
C LEU A 103 -6.70 22.54 4.93
N GLY A 104 -7.32 22.37 3.76
CA GLY A 104 -7.18 23.26 2.62
C GLY A 104 -5.77 23.27 2.04
N VAL A 105 -5.12 22.10 1.99
CA VAL A 105 -3.78 21.92 1.43
C VAL A 105 -3.88 21.56 -0.05
N VAL A 106 -3.11 22.25 -0.89
CA VAL A 106 -3.00 21.95 -2.32
C VAL A 106 -1.71 21.14 -2.55
N PRO A 107 -1.69 20.15 -3.46
CA PRO A 107 -0.48 19.40 -3.75
C PRO A 107 0.64 20.30 -4.27
N ASN A 108 1.83 20.16 -3.68
CA ASN A 108 3.08 20.70 -4.18
C ASN A 108 3.93 19.59 -4.82
N ASP A 109 5.14 19.92 -5.26
CA ASP A 109 6.01 18.97 -5.94
C ASP A 109 6.46 17.82 -5.03
N HIS A 110 6.69 18.08 -3.74
CA HIS A 110 7.00 17.05 -2.76
C HIS A 110 5.84 16.05 -2.61
N LEU A 111 4.59 16.51 -2.47
CA LEU A 111 3.42 15.62 -2.38
C LEU A 111 3.23 14.79 -3.64
N ARG A 112 3.45 15.38 -4.82
CA ARG A 112 3.41 14.65 -6.10
C ARG A 112 4.48 13.57 -6.15
N ALA A 113 5.71 13.89 -5.75
CA ALA A 113 6.81 12.93 -5.71
C ALA A 113 6.57 11.81 -4.70
N MET A 114 6.10 12.15 -3.49
CA MET A 114 5.73 11.18 -2.44
C MET A 114 4.62 10.23 -2.91
N ALA A 115 3.59 10.74 -3.60
CA ALA A 115 2.53 9.89 -4.14
C ALA A 115 3.03 8.96 -5.25
N SER A 116 3.97 9.41 -6.08
CA SER A 116 4.60 8.55 -7.08
C SER A 116 5.43 7.44 -6.43
N LEU A 117 6.20 7.75 -5.39
CA LEU A 117 6.95 6.75 -4.62
C LEU A 117 6.01 5.75 -3.93
N LEU A 118 4.92 6.22 -3.33
CA LEU A 118 3.91 5.35 -2.72
C LEU A 118 3.30 4.38 -3.74
N HIS A 119 2.97 4.87 -4.94
CA HIS A 119 2.44 4.02 -6.00
C HIS A 119 3.44 2.95 -6.44
N GLN A 120 4.69 3.33 -6.73
CA GLN A 120 5.76 2.39 -7.07
C GLN A 120 5.97 1.37 -5.94
N SER A 121 5.91 1.83 -4.68
CA SER A 121 6.06 0.95 -3.52
C SER A 121 4.91 -0.03 -3.37
N ALA A 122 3.68 0.35 -3.75
CA ALA A 122 2.50 -0.52 -3.68
C ALA A 122 2.48 -1.61 -4.77
N GLU A 123 3.11 -1.37 -5.92
CA GLU A 123 3.26 -2.38 -6.98
C GLU A 123 4.07 -3.59 -6.51
N GLU A 124 5.10 -3.35 -5.70
CA GLU A 124 6.05 -4.39 -5.30
C GLU A 124 5.41 -5.48 -4.40
N PRO A 125 4.66 -5.18 -3.30
CA PRO A 125 3.90 -6.19 -2.55
C PRO A 125 2.87 -6.92 -3.39
N HIS A 126 2.17 -6.24 -4.31
CA HIS A 126 1.23 -6.91 -5.21
C HIS A 126 1.95 -7.98 -6.07
N LEU A 127 3.05 -7.59 -6.70
CA LEU A 127 3.85 -8.51 -7.52
C LEU A 127 4.47 -9.63 -6.67
N ALA A 128 4.88 -9.34 -5.44
CA ALA A 128 5.41 -10.32 -4.52
C ALA A 128 4.36 -11.37 -4.15
N ILE A 129 3.13 -10.95 -3.82
CA ILE A 129 2.00 -11.84 -3.50
C ILE A 129 1.66 -12.76 -4.67
N GLU A 130 1.62 -12.24 -5.91
CA GLU A 130 1.36 -13.05 -7.12
C GLU A 130 2.39 -14.17 -7.32
N ARG A 131 3.65 -13.92 -6.90
CA ARG A 131 4.79 -14.82 -7.12
C ARG A 131 5.05 -15.73 -5.93
N LEU A 132 4.48 -15.42 -4.76
CA LEU A 132 4.78 -16.06 -3.48
C LEU A 132 4.71 -17.59 -3.54
N GLU A 133 3.66 -18.16 -4.14
CA GLU A 133 3.46 -19.62 -4.18
C GLU A 133 4.40 -20.35 -5.15
N LYS A 134 4.72 -19.73 -6.29
CA LYS A 134 5.42 -20.41 -7.40
C LYS A 134 6.90 -20.03 -7.51
N HIS A 135 7.23 -18.81 -7.09
CA HIS A 135 8.53 -18.19 -7.28
C HIS A 135 8.92 -17.37 -6.02
N PRO A 136 9.07 -18.03 -4.85
CA PRO A 136 9.31 -17.36 -3.57
C PRO A 136 10.58 -16.49 -3.56
N LYS A 137 11.65 -16.90 -4.25
CA LYS A 137 12.86 -16.07 -4.41
C LYS A 137 12.57 -14.76 -5.13
N ILE A 138 11.74 -14.79 -6.18
CA ILE A 138 11.35 -13.59 -6.92
C ILE A 138 10.45 -12.71 -6.04
N ALA A 139 9.58 -13.31 -5.22
CA ALA A 139 8.79 -12.57 -4.24
C ALA A 139 9.67 -11.81 -3.23
N SER A 140 10.76 -12.42 -2.75
CA SER A 140 11.76 -11.73 -1.92
C SER A 140 12.47 -10.59 -2.65
N ASP A 141 12.78 -10.73 -3.94
CA ASP A 141 13.39 -9.63 -4.73
C ASP A 141 12.46 -8.42 -4.86
N HIS A 142 11.13 -8.63 -4.88
CA HIS A 142 10.15 -7.55 -4.82
C HIS A 142 10.14 -6.88 -3.43
N ALA A 143 10.21 -7.66 -2.35
CA ALA A 143 10.31 -7.11 -0.99
C ALA A 143 11.58 -6.26 -0.79
N LEU A 144 12.71 -6.67 -1.35
CA LEU A 144 13.96 -5.88 -1.32
C LEU A 144 13.84 -4.56 -2.10
N ARG A 145 13.06 -4.52 -3.18
CA ARG A 145 12.81 -3.28 -3.93
C ARG A 145 12.00 -2.27 -3.13
N VAL A 146 11.03 -2.72 -2.34
CA VAL A 146 10.30 -1.83 -1.40
C VAL A 146 11.27 -1.11 -0.47
N LYS A 147 12.29 -1.80 0.06
CA LYS A 147 13.30 -1.15 0.91
C LYS A 147 14.05 -0.03 0.20
N SER A 148 14.38 -0.22 -1.08
CA SER A 148 15.02 0.82 -1.90
C SER A 148 14.11 2.04 -2.08
N ILE A 149 12.80 1.83 -2.28
CA ILE A 149 11.80 2.89 -2.40
C ILE A 149 11.59 3.60 -1.06
N GLY A 150 11.54 2.86 0.06
CA GLY A 150 11.50 3.42 1.41
C GLY A 150 12.64 4.40 1.68
N ASN A 151 13.87 4.00 1.33
CA ASN A 151 15.04 4.90 1.45
C ASN A 151 14.93 6.15 0.56
N GLN A 152 14.24 6.07 -0.58
CA GLN A 152 13.97 7.25 -1.42
C GLN A 152 12.91 8.15 -0.78
N MET A 153 11.87 7.56 -0.18
CA MET A 153 10.84 8.28 0.57
C MET A 153 11.43 8.99 1.79
N ASP A 154 12.33 8.35 2.56
CA ASP A 154 13.06 8.97 3.68
C ASP A 154 13.79 10.26 3.25
N ARG A 155 14.52 10.19 2.12
CA ARG A 155 15.24 11.33 1.57
C ARG A 155 14.28 12.44 1.12
N MET A 156 13.25 12.09 0.36
CA MET A 156 12.22 13.03 -0.10
C MET A 156 11.50 13.71 1.06
N TYR A 157 11.16 12.96 2.12
CA TYR A 157 10.54 13.48 3.32
C TYR A 157 11.46 14.44 4.07
N THR A 158 12.72 14.08 4.25
CA THR A 158 13.70 14.94 4.94
C THR A 158 13.97 16.22 4.16
N GLU A 159 14.09 16.14 2.83
CA GLU A 159 14.22 17.31 1.95
C GLU A 159 12.98 18.22 2.01
N ALA A 160 11.79 17.63 1.93
CA ALA A 160 10.53 18.36 2.03
C ALA A 160 10.39 19.06 3.39
N LEU A 161 10.84 18.43 4.48
CA LEU A 161 10.89 19.07 5.80
C LEU A 161 11.91 20.22 5.83
N ALA A 162 13.12 20.03 5.33
CA ALA A 162 14.13 21.10 5.32
C ALA A 162 13.60 22.35 4.59
N HIS A 163 13.01 22.16 3.41
CA HIS A 163 12.39 23.24 2.65
C HIS A 163 11.25 23.92 3.43
N LEU A 164 10.39 23.12 4.07
CA LEU A 164 9.23 23.61 4.80
C LEU A 164 9.61 24.48 6.02
N PHE A 165 10.76 24.20 6.66
CA PHE A 165 11.25 24.97 7.80
C PHE A 165 12.08 26.21 7.40
N ASP A 166 12.56 26.29 6.15
CA ASP A 166 13.26 27.47 5.61
C ASP A 166 12.32 28.53 5.01
N GLU A 167 11.09 28.15 4.66
CA GLU A 167 10.06 29.02 4.08
C GLU A 167 9.41 30.08 5.01
N PRO A 168 9.18 29.85 6.33
CA PRO A 168 8.30 30.72 7.11
C PRO A 168 8.81 32.15 7.32
N LYS A 169 8.04 33.13 6.81
CA LYS A 169 8.33 34.57 6.96
C LYS A 169 7.34 35.31 7.86
N ASP A 170 6.16 34.73 8.05
CA ASP A 170 5.08 35.29 8.85
C ASP A 170 4.21 34.17 9.46
N LEU A 171 3.23 34.56 10.29
CA LEU A 171 2.32 33.62 10.97
C LEU A 171 1.49 32.76 10.00
N LYS A 172 1.15 33.26 8.80
CA LYS A 172 0.38 32.48 7.81
C LYS A 172 1.24 31.35 7.26
N HIS A 173 2.51 31.61 6.97
CA HIS A 173 3.44 30.56 6.54
C HIS A 173 3.65 29.51 7.65
N VAL A 174 3.73 29.92 8.91
CA VAL A 174 3.81 28.98 10.05
C VAL A 174 2.58 28.05 10.10
N ILE A 175 1.37 28.57 9.88
CA ILE A 175 0.15 27.74 9.83
C ILE A 175 0.19 26.77 8.64
N THR A 176 0.59 27.24 7.46
CA THR A 176 0.75 26.38 6.26
C THR A 176 1.78 25.28 6.49
N MET A 177 2.90 25.61 7.15
CA MET A 177 3.92 24.65 7.56
C MET A 177 3.33 23.53 8.42
N PHE A 178 2.54 23.84 9.46
CA PHE A 178 1.94 22.79 10.29
C PHE A 178 1.01 21.87 9.50
N LYS A 179 0.21 22.43 8.60
CA LYS A 179 -0.69 21.64 7.74
C LYS A 179 0.07 20.72 6.81
N LEU A 180 1.07 21.24 6.09
CA LEU A 180 1.89 20.46 5.15
C LEU A 180 2.70 19.39 5.87
N ARG A 181 3.28 19.70 7.04
CA ARG A 181 4.03 18.74 7.84
C ARG A 181 3.18 17.53 8.22
N GLU A 182 1.91 17.74 8.55
CA GLU A 182 0.98 16.65 8.84
C GLU A 182 0.80 15.74 7.62
N ILE A 183 0.48 16.32 6.45
CA ILE A 183 0.28 15.56 5.22
C ILE A 183 1.56 14.83 4.79
N TYR A 184 2.74 15.46 4.89
CA TYR A 184 4.02 14.80 4.59
C TYR A 184 4.26 13.59 5.49
N ARG A 185 4.00 13.72 6.80
CA ARG A 185 4.14 12.61 7.74
C ARG A 185 3.15 11.50 7.42
N HIS A 186 1.93 11.85 7.03
CA HIS A 186 0.90 10.91 6.62
C HIS A 186 1.34 10.09 5.39
N MET A 187 1.85 10.77 4.35
CA MET A 187 2.40 10.13 3.14
C MET A 187 3.63 9.26 3.43
N PHE A 188 4.48 9.69 4.37
CA PHE A 188 5.62 8.92 4.82
C PHE A 188 5.19 7.59 5.46
N HIS A 189 4.20 7.63 6.35
CA HIS A 189 3.65 6.42 6.99
C HIS A 189 2.94 5.50 5.98
N ALA A 190 2.32 6.04 4.93
CA ALA A 190 1.73 5.25 3.86
C ALA A 190 2.76 4.31 3.19
N VAL A 191 3.98 4.81 2.91
CA VAL A 191 5.07 3.96 2.39
C VAL A 191 5.56 2.99 3.46
N GLY A 192 5.61 3.41 4.73
CA GLY A 192 5.92 2.51 5.84
C GLY A 192 4.98 1.28 5.91
N SER A 193 3.71 1.41 5.51
CA SER A 193 2.80 0.26 5.39
C SER A 193 3.18 -0.70 4.26
N THR A 194 3.72 -0.19 3.14
CA THR A 194 4.25 -1.05 2.07
C THR A 194 5.51 -1.80 2.51
N GLU A 195 6.39 -1.16 3.30
CA GLU A 195 7.57 -1.82 3.90
C GLU A 195 7.13 -2.95 4.86
N GLN A 196 6.13 -2.70 5.72
CA GLN A 196 5.56 -3.75 6.58
C GLN A 196 5.01 -4.93 5.77
N ALA A 197 4.29 -4.67 4.68
CA ALA A 197 3.80 -5.74 3.81
C ALA A 197 4.93 -6.55 3.18
N ALA A 198 6.01 -5.88 2.75
CA ALA A 198 7.21 -6.53 2.19
C ALA A 198 7.97 -7.38 3.22
N ASP A 199 8.08 -6.91 4.46
CA ASP A 199 8.70 -7.67 5.56
C ASP A 199 7.90 -8.94 5.85
N ILE A 200 6.56 -8.83 5.93
CA ILE A 200 5.69 -10.00 6.15
C ILE A 200 5.80 -11.01 5.00
N VAL A 201 5.88 -10.55 3.75
CA VAL A 201 6.13 -11.45 2.61
C VAL A 201 7.46 -12.18 2.77
N SER A 202 8.52 -11.47 3.18
CA SER A 202 9.84 -12.07 3.42
C SER A 202 9.81 -13.10 4.53
N ASP A 203 9.09 -12.82 5.62
CA ASP A 203 8.89 -13.75 6.72
C ASP A 203 8.13 -15.01 6.27
N ILE A 204 7.08 -14.87 5.47
CA ILE A 204 6.35 -16.02 4.89
C ILE A 204 7.29 -16.85 4.02
N VAL A 205 8.14 -16.22 3.21
CA VAL A 205 9.12 -16.94 2.40
C VAL A 205 10.05 -17.76 3.30
N ILE A 206 10.64 -17.15 4.34
CA ILE A 206 11.56 -17.85 5.26
C ILE A 206 10.88 -19.01 6.00
N LYS A 207 9.62 -18.86 6.40
CA LYS A 207 8.88 -19.88 7.16
C LYS A 207 8.45 -21.07 6.30
N PHE A 208 8.12 -20.84 5.03
CA PHE A 208 7.39 -21.83 4.21
C PHE A 208 8.12 -22.30 2.95
N TYR A 209 9.21 -21.63 2.52
CA TYR A 209 9.89 -21.89 1.24
C TYR A 209 11.41 -21.94 1.37
#